data_AF-A0AAN1S159-F1
#
_entry.id   AF-A0AAN1S159-F1
#
_cell.length_a   1.000
_cell.length_b   1.000
_cell.length_c   1.000
_cell.angle_alpha   90.00
_cell.angle_beta   90.00
_cell.angle_gamma   90.00
#
_symmetry.space_group_name_H-M   'P 1'
#
loop_
_entity.id
_entity.type
_entity.pdbx_description
1 polymer ?
#
loop_
_entity_poly.entity_id
_entity_poly.type
_entity_poly.pdbx_seq_one_letter_code
_entity_poly.pdbx_strand_id
1 'polypeptide(L)'
;MRTWFWTLLLACVAVAVAVVLRAHPGNVLILVWPWRLEMSLALAVLLLVVLFAALYVGLRLLAWLVAIPDRVRAWRGRRAQARDHELLERGWISLLEGRFSHAEKDMVKLLDQTKVRGRRVLAALSAARAEHGLGEFERRDQMLAKAREEAGDDAGLIEATATVAADMLLDQGQPAQALDVLAPLQDGGARHLHTMRLLLRAEKALGHQERVFVLARGLVRRNAMDKAEAEQLIDSAGAARLRAGMADEQWRGVWKDLKTEERLLPNIALAGAAAFEAAGEHNEAARILESAIAVKFNPVLVAAYARCEADQVPRRLAKAETWLQQRPADAGMLTALGLLCLNGQLWGQAERYLQRSVSRRNDAQTHALLGSLYDRLNRPGEAAKHWRLATAASMALPILAADAALPAADTQADPLHVDAEGAFADGEEPAYVAAAPQAEAAPPAAAAADYVLDPDARVAGRDAPPEAQAAVPLRSAIDIEEYFDSAPIPPAAIEAPVSSFKSDAGKPADKPGEKS
;
A
#
# COMPACT_ATOMS: atom_id res chain seq x y z
N MET A 1 -15.75 -60.02 6.82
CA MET A 1 -16.86 -60.81 6.24
C MET A 1 -16.37 -61.82 5.19
N ARG A 2 -15.70 -61.41 4.10
CA ARG A 2 -15.30 -62.31 2.99
C ARG A 2 -14.30 -63.42 3.36
N THR A 3 -13.37 -63.19 4.29
CA THR A 3 -12.35 -64.18 4.69
C THR A 3 -12.91 -65.32 5.54
N TRP A 4 -13.91 -65.06 6.39
CA TRP A 4 -14.51 -66.06 7.28
C TRP A 4 -15.35 -67.10 6.55
N PHE A 5 -16.08 -66.69 5.50
CA PHE A 5 -16.84 -67.60 4.65
C PHE A 5 -15.92 -68.58 3.90
N TRP A 6 -14.80 -68.08 3.39
CA TRP A 6 -13.79 -68.92 2.70
C TRP A 6 -13.09 -69.89 3.65
N THR A 7 -12.80 -69.49 4.90
CA THR A 7 -12.23 -70.42 5.89
C THR A 7 -13.23 -71.50 6.31
N LEU A 8 -14.53 -71.16 6.42
CA LEU A 8 -15.57 -72.13 6.77
C LEU A 8 -15.84 -73.12 5.62
N LEU A 9 -15.87 -72.62 4.38
CA LEU A 9 -15.96 -73.46 3.18
C LEU A 9 -14.76 -74.42 3.09
N LEU A 10 -13.54 -73.90 3.29
CA LEU A 10 -12.32 -74.71 3.30
C LEU A 10 -12.37 -75.81 4.39
N ALA A 11 -12.84 -75.47 5.59
CA ALA A 11 -12.98 -76.43 6.68
C ALA A 11 -14.00 -77.54 6.35
N CYS A 12 -15.16 -77.18 5.79
CA CYS A 12 -16.15 -78.16 5.35
C CYS A 12 -15.59 -79.10 4.25
N VAL A 13 -14.88 -78.53 3.27
CA VAL A 13 -14.23 -79.32 2.21
C VAL A 13 -13.15 -80.24 2.79
N ALA A 14 -12.34 -79.76 3.74
CA ALA A 14 -11.32 -80.57 4.40
C ALA A 14 -11.92 -81.75 5.18
N VAL A 15 -13.01 -81.54 5.91
CA VAL A 15 -13.73 -82.60 6.63
C VAL A 15 -14.35 -83.61 5.66
N ALA A 16 -14.99 -83.16 4.58
CA ALA A 16 -15.57 -84.05 3.56
C ALA A 16 -14.50 -84.92 2.89
N VAL A 17 -13.35 -84.32 2.51
CA VAL A 17 -12.21 -85.04 1.95
C VAL A 17 -11.65 -86.07 2.94
N ALA A 18 -11.51 -85.71 4.22
CA ALA A 18 -11.03 -86.64 5.25
C ALA A 18 -11.96 -87.86 5.45
N VAL A 19 -13.28 -87.67 5.40
CA VAL A 19 -14.26 -88.76 5.51
C VAL A 19 -14.20 -89.70 4.31
N VAL A 20 -14.09 -89.17 3.09
CA VAL A 20 -14.00 -89.97 1.85
C VAL A 20 -12.69 -90.76 1.80
N LEU A 21 -11.57 -90.17 2.21
CA LEU A 21 -10.28 -90.86 2.28
C LEU A 21 -10.26 -92.01 3.28
N ARG A 22 -11.07 -91.94 4.35
CA ARG A 22 -11.20 -93.02 5.33
C ARG A 22 -12.01 -94.20 4.79
N ALA A 23 -12.94 -93.97 3.87
CA ALA A 23 -13.81 -95.00 3.29
C ALA A 23 -13.12 -95.86 2.22
N HIS A 24 -12.02 -95.39 1.62
CA HIS A 24 -11.31 -96.08 0.53
C HIS A 24 -9.81 -96.26 0.87
N PRO A 25 -9.40 -97.42 1.41
CA PRO A 25 -7.98 -97.73 1.65
C PRO A 25 -7.27 -98.06 0.33
N GLY A 26 -7.08 -97.04 -0.52
CA GLY A 26 -6.24 -97.13 -1.71
C GLY A 26 -4.76 -96.98 -1.36
N ASN A 27 -3.89 -97.65 -2.12
CA ASN A 27 -2.45 -97.41 -2.08
C ASN A 27 -2.04 -96.63 -3.33
N VAL A 28 -1.13 -95.68 -3.17
CA VAL A 28 -0.53 -94.93 -4.28
C VAL A 28 0.88 -95.47 -4.49
N LEU A 29 1.14 -95.96 -5.70
CA LEU A 29 2.44 -96.46 -6.13
C LEU A 29 3.13 -95.41 -6.99
N ILE A 30 4.27 -94.90 -6.52
CA ILE A 30 5.10 -93.99 -7.31
C ILE A 30 6.35 -94.76 -7.77
N LEU A 31 6.48 -94.94 -9.08
CA LEU A 31 7.60 -95.60 -9.74
C LEU A 31 8.55 -94.55 -10.33
N VAL A 32 9.70 -94.34 -9.68
CA VAL A 32 10.78 -93.46 -10.18
C VAL A 32 12.05 -94.28 -10.19
N TRP A 33 12.51 -94.76 -11.34
CA TRP A 33 13.67 -95.65 -11.46
C TRP A 33 14.88 -95.15 -10.64
N PRO A 34 15.51 -95.92 -9.71
CA PRO A 34 15.27 -97.30 -9.23
C PRO A 34 14.36 -97.45 -7.97
N TRP A 35 13.67 -96.39 -7.55
CA TRP A 35 12.86 -96.31 -6.34
C TRP A 35 11.40 -96.69 -6.59
N ARG A 36 10.87 -97.54 -5.71
CA ARG A 36 9.44 -97.87 -5.65
C ARG A 36 8.93 -97.46 -4.28
N LEU A 37 8.19 -96.35 -4.22
CA LEU A 37 7.54 -95.91 -2.98
C LEU A 37 6.07 -96.34 -2.98
N GLU A 38 5.70 -97.15 -2.00
CA GLU A 38 4.33 -97.55 -1.70
C GLU A 38 3.85 -96.79 -0.48
N MET A 39 2.86 -95.91 -0.66
CA MET A 39 2.33 -95.08 0.42
C MET A 39 0.80 -95.15 0.43
N SER A 40 0.19 -95.00 1.61
CA SER A 40 -1.27 -94.97 1.72
C SER A 40 -1.83 -93.72 1.02
N LEU A 41 -3.02 -93.83 0.42
CA LEU A 41 -3.70 -92.70 -0.22
C LEU A 41 -3.83 -91.50 0.73
N ALA A 42 -4.10 -91.77 2.01
CA ALA A 42 -4.15 -90.75 3.07
C ALA A 42 -2.84 -89.99 3.22
N LEU A 43 -1.70 -90.70 3.24
CA LEU A 43 -0.39 -90.08 3.36
C LEU A 43 -0.01 -89.32 2.09
N ALA A 44 -0.36 -89.83 0.90
CA ALA A 44 -0.13 -89.14 -0.37
C ALA A 44 -0.91 -87.81 -0.46
N VAL A 45 -2.19 -87.81 -0.06
CA VAL A 45 -3.02 -86.58 -0.03
C VAL A 45 -2.49 -85.59 1.01
N LEU A 46 -2.08 -86.06 2.20
CA LEU A 46 -1.47 -85.19 3.21
C LEU A 46 -0.19 -84.53 2.68
N LEU A 47 0.71 -85.29 2.05
CA LEU A 47 1.93 -84.75 1.45
C LEU A 47 1.63 -83.73 0.35
N LEU A 48 0.60 -83.97 -0.48
CA LEU A 48 0.18 -83.02 -1.50
C LEU A 48 -0.33 -81.71 -0.89
N VAL A 49 -1.13 -81.77 0.18
CA VAL A 49 -1.60 -80.57 0.90
C VAL A 49 -0.44 -79.82 1.54
N VAL A 50 0.50 -80.53 2.18
CA VAL A 50 1.70 -79.92 2.77
C VAL A 50 2.56 -79.27 1.70
N LEU A 51 2.77 -79.94 0.56
CA LEU A 51 3.52 -79.41 -0.58
C LEU A 51 2.83 -78.15 -1.14
N PHE A 52 1.51 -78.17 -1.31
CA PHE A 52 0.75 -77.01 -1.77
C PHE A 52 0.85 -75.85 -0.77
N ALA A 53 0.72 -76.11 0.52
CA ALA A 53 0.88 -75.10 1.57
C ALA A 53 2.31 -74.51 1.59
N ALA A 54 3.33 -75.36 1.48
CA ALA A 54 4.73 -74.95 1.41
C ALA A 54 5.00 -74.10 0.16
N LEU A 55 4.49 -74.51 -1.01
CA LEU A 55 4.60 -73.77 -2.26
C LEU A 55 3.87 -72.42 -2.18
N TYR A 56 2.66 -72.39 -1.62
CA TYR A 56 1.89 -71.17 -1.42
C TYR A 56 2.61 -70.19 -0.49
N VAL A 57 3.13 -70.66 0.64
CA VAL A 57 3.93 -69.85 1.56
C VAL A 57 5.21 -69.36 0.88
N GLY A 58 5.91 -70.23 0.14
CA GLY A 58 7.12 -69.87 -0.61
C GLY A 58 6.87 -68.79 -1.66
N LEU A 59 5.83 -68.95 -2.49
CA LEU A 59 5.41 -67.95 -3.49
C LEU A 59 5.00 -66.64 -2.84
N ARG A 60 4.31 -66.69 -1.69
CA ARG A 60 3.88 -65.48 -0.96
C ARG A 60 5.05 -64.74 -0.32
N LEU A 61 6.04 -65.46 0.21
CA LEU A 61 7.28 -64.88 0.71
C LEU A 61 8.08 -64.24 -0.41
N LEU A 62 8.19 -64.91 -1.57
CA LEU A 62 8.85 -64.35 -2.75
C LEU A 62 8.13 -63.09 -3.24
N ALA A 63 6.80 -63.12 -3.36
CA ALA A 63 6.00 -61.96 -3.74
C ALA A 63 6.15 -60.80 -2.74
N TRP A 64 6.23 -61.09 -1.44
CA TRP A 64 6.50 -60.07 -0.42
C TRP A 64 7.89 -59.48 -0.57
N LEU A 65 8.92 -60.31 -0.76
CA LEU A 65 10.31 -59.88 -0.90
C LEU A 65 10.52 -59.00 -2.14
N VAL A 66 9.86 -59.34 -3.25
CA VAL A 66 9.86 -58.55 -4.50
C VAL A 66 9.11 -57.22 -4.34
N ALA A 67 8.09 -57.13 -3.48
CA ALA A 67 7.30 -55.92 -3.26
C ALA A 67 7.88 -54.96 -2.20
N ILE A 68 8.88 -55.37 -1.40
CA ILE A 68 9.52 -54.51 -0.38
C ILE A 68 10.23 -53.29 -0.98
N PRO A 69 11.02 -53.39 -2.07
CA PRO A 69 11.71 -52.24 -2.66
C PRO A 69 10.76 -51.09 -3.02
N ASP A 70 9.60 -51.40 -3.60
CA ASP A 70 8.62 -50.39 -4.00
C ASP A 70 7.89 -49.78 -2.80
N ARG A 71 7.59 -50.57 -1.76
CA ARG A 71 7.07 -50.04 -0.48
C ARG A 71 8.07 -49.10 0.20
N VAL A 72 9.35 -49.45 0.18
CA VAL A 72 10.42 -48.62 0.78
C VAL A 72 10.68 -47.37 -0.07
N ARG A 73 10.59 -47.45 -1.40
CA ARG A 73 10.65 -46.27 -2.29
C ARG A 73 9.47 -45.33 -2.02
N ALA A 74 8.24 -45.86 -1.92
CA ALA A 74 7.05 -45.08 -1.62
C ALA A 74 7.08 -44.48 -0.20
N TRP A 75 7.62 -45.20 0.79
CA TRP A 75 7.81 -44.67 2.14
C TRP A 75 8.88 -43.57 2.18
N ARG A 76 10.02 -43.77 1.51
CA ARG A 76 11.06 -42.74 1.37
C ARG A 76 10.53 -41.50 0.65
N GLY A 77 9.75 -41.68 -0.42
CA GLY A 77 9.09 -40.58 -1.13
C GLY A 77 8.14 -39.79 -0.23
N ARG A 78 7.28 -40.47 0.53
CA ARG A 78 6.40 -39.83 1.52
C ARG A 78 7.17 -39.08 2.62
N ARG A 79 8.25 -39.66 3.12
CA ARG A 79 9.08 -39.02 4.16
C ARG A 79 9.86 -37.81 3.60
N ALA A 80 10.33 -37.88 2.36
CA ALA A 80 10.94 -36.73 1.68
C ALA A 80 9.92 -35.60 1.50
N GLN A 81 8.72 -35.92 0.99
CA GLN A 81 7.64 -34.94 0.87
C GLN A 81 7.27 -34.32 2.22
N ALA A 82 7.14 -35.11 3.30
CA ALA A 82 6.85 -34.58 4.62
C ALA A 82 7.92 -33.58 5.10
N ARG A 83 9.20 -33.89 4.85
CA ARG A 83 10.31 -32.98 5.16
C ARG A 83 10.28 -31.69 4.34
N ASP A 84 9.93 -31.77 3.05
CA ASP A 84 9.78 -30.57 2.21
C ASP A 84 8.68 -29.63 2.74
N HIS A 85 7.54 -30.19 3.16
CA HIS A 85 6.44 -29.39 3.73
C HIS A 85 6.84 -28.79 5.07
N GLU A 86 7.52 -29.55 5.93
CA GLU A 86 8.00 -29.07 7.22
C GLU A 86 8.99 -27.89 7.06
N LEU A 87 9.90 -27.95 6.07
CA LEU A 87 10.80 -26.83 5.75
C LEU A 87 10.03 -25.62 5.19
N LEU A 88 9.06 -25.86 4.30
CA LEU A 88 8.23 -24.79 3.75
C LEU A 88 7.43 -24.10 4.86
N GLU A 89 6.76 -24.86 5.73
CA GLU A 89 5.98 -24.34 6.85
C GLU A 89 6.86 -23.53 7.81
N ARG A 90 8.00 -24.06 8.23
CA ARG A 90 8.96 -23.33 9.11
C ARG A 90 9.50 -22.06 8.46
N GLY A 91 9.85 -22.14 7.18
CA GLY A 91 10.35 -20.97 6.44
C GLY A 91 9.30 -19.87 6.34
N TRP A 92 8.05 -20.22 6.06
CA TRP A 92 6.94 -19.25 6.00
C TRP A 92 6.61 -18.66 7.38
N ILE A 93 6.60 -19.48 8.44
CA ILE A 93 6.43 -18.99 9.81
C ILE A 93 7.52 -17.97 10.15
N SER A 94 8.78 -18.32 9.88
CA SER A 94 9.92 -17.42 10.13
C SER A 94 9.82 -16.12 9.32
N LEU A 95 9.33 -16.18 8.08
CA LEU A 95 9.13 -15.02 7.23
C LEU A 95 8.04 -14.10 7.77
N LEU A 96 6.92 -14.66 8.26
CA LEU A 96 5.82 -13.90 8.84
C LEU A 96 6.16 -13.29 10.20
N GLU A 97 7.05 -13.92 10.96
CA GLU A 97 7.58 -13.38 12.22
C GLU A 97 8.67 -12.32 12.00
N GLY A 98 9.07 -12.05 10.74
CA GLY A 98 10.14 -11.11 10.40
C GLY A 98 11.56 -11.67 10.63
N ARG A 99 11.70 -12.97 10.93
CA ARG A 99 12.99 -13.65 11.10
C ARG A 99 13.59 -14.03 9.74
N PHE A 100 13.90 -13.01 8.93
CA PHE A 100 14.28 -13.17 7.52
C PHE A 100 15.50 -14.08 7.31
N SER A 101 16.54 -13.98 8.14
CA SER A 101 17.74 -14.84 7.99
C SER A 101 17.46 -16.34 8.23
N HIS A 102 16.47 -16.69 9.07
CA HIS A 102 16.06 -18.08 9.25
C HIS A 102 15.19 -18.56 8.09
N ALA A 103 14.26 -17.71 7.65
CA ALA A 103 13.42 -17.98 6.49
C ALA A 103 14.26 -18.24 5.23
N GLU A 104 15.26 -17.39 4.96
CA GLU A 104 16.17 -17.54 3.83
C GLU A 104 16.88 -18.91 3.85
N LYS A 105 17.50 -19.26 4.98
CA LYS A 105 18.23 -20.53 5.15
C LYS A 105 17.33 -21.75 4.91
N ASP A 106 16.12 -21.75 5.48
CA ASP A 106 15.19 -22.87 5.34
C ASP A 106 14.64 -22.97 3.91
N MET A 107 14.39 -21.84 3.24
CA MET A 107 13.92 -21.80 1.85
C MET A 107 15.00 -22.19 0.85
N VAL A 108 16.24 -21.75 1.02
CA VAL A 108 17.37 -22.18 0.17
C VAL A 108 17.62 -23.68 0.35
N LYS A 109 17.58 -24.18 1.59
CA LYS A 109 17.69 -25.61 1.87
C LYS A 109 16.56 -26.43 1.22
N LEU A 110 15.34 -25.89 1.20
CA LEU A 110 14.22 -26.50 0.50
C LEU A 110 14.44 -26.49 -1.02
N LEU A 111 14.90 -25.37 -1.57
CA LEU A 111 15.20 -25.20 -3.00
C LEU A 111 16.21 -26.24 -3.50
N ASP A 112 17.26 -26.52 -2.72
CA ASP A 112 18.29 -27.49 -3.07
C ASP A 112 17.81 -28.96 -2.97
N GLN A 113 16.86 -29.24 -2.08
CA GLN A 113 16.40 -30.62 -1.79
C GLN A 113 15.22 -31.05 -2.67
N THR A 114 14.29 -30.13 -2.96
CA THR A 114 13.05 -30.47 -3.66
C THR A 114 13.26 -30.59 -5.18
N LYS A 115 12.68 -31.64 -5.75
CA LYS A 115 12.62 -31.85 -7.21
C LYS A 115 11.32 -31.34 -7.83
N VAL A 116 10.37 -30.90 -7.01
CA VAL A 116 9.06 -30.43 -7.47
C VAL A 116 9.18 -28.98 -7.90
N ARG A 117 9.05 -28.73 -9.21
CA ARG A 117 9.15 -27.40 -9.84
C ARG A 117 8.43 -26.29 -9.09
N GLY A 118 7.13 -26.47 -8.82
CA GLY A 118 6.33 -25.47 -8.11
C GLY A 118 6.87 -25.14 -6.71
N ARG A 119 7.39 -26.13 -5.97
CA ARG A 119 8.03 -25.88 -4.66
C ARG A 119 9.36 -25.16 -4.79
N ARG A 120 10.14 -25.44 -5.85
CA ARG A 120 11.39 -24.73 -6.15
C ARG A 120 11.10 -23.25 -6.39
N VAL A 121 10.13 -22.94 -7.25
CA VAL A 121 9.71 -21.55 -7.50
C VAL A 121 9.22 -20.87 -6.21
N LEU A 122 8.33 -21.52 -5.44
CA LEU A 122 7.84 -20.97 -4.18
C LEU A 122 8.96 -20.72 -3.16
N ALA A 123 9.90 -21.66 -3.03
CA ALA A 123 11.06 -21.51 -2.15
C ALA A 123 11.96 -20.36 -2.60
N ALA A 124 12.25 -20.24 -3.90
CA ALA A 124 13.05 -19.16 -4.45
C ALA A 124 12.37 -17.78 -4.27
N LEU A 125 11.06 -17.67 -4.51
CA LEU A 125 10.31 -16.42 -4.27
C LEU A 125 10.24 -16.05 -2.79
N SER A 126 10.10 -17.04 -1.91
CA SER A 126 10.09 -16.82 -0.46
C SER A 126 11.47 -16.40 0.05
N ALA A 127 12.53 -17.02 -0.49
CA ALA A 127 13.91 -16.61 -0.22
C ALA A 127 14.18 -15.19 -0.72
N ALA A 128 13.74 -14.84 -1.94
CA ALA A 128 13.84 -13.48 -2.47
C ALA A 128 13.13 -12.46 -1.55
N ARG A 129 11.96 -12.82 -0.99
CA ARG A 129 11.25 -11.97 -0.04
C ARG A 129 11.98 -11.81 1.29
N ALA A 130 12.62 -12.86 1.78
CA ALA A 130 13.47 -12.77 2.96
C ALA A 130 14.70 -11.87 2.71
N GLU A 131 15.40 -12.04 1.59
CA GLU A 131 16.56 -11.21 1.20
C GLU A 131 16.15 -9.74 0.99
N HIS A 132 14.97 -9.49 0.41
CA HIS A 132 14.42 -8.14 0.30
C HIS A 132 14.21 -7.49 1.68
N GLY A 133 13.68 -8.25 2.65
CA GLY A 133 13.53 -7.79 4.03
C GLY A 133 14.86 -7.56 4.77
N LEU A 134 15.94 -8.21 4.34
CA LEU A 134 17.31 -8.00 4.84
C LEU A 134 18.03 -6.83 4.15
N GLY A 135 17.49 -6.29 3.05
CA GLY A 135 18.15 -5.25 2.25
C GLY A 135 19.21 -5.78 1.27
N GLU A 136 19.33 -7.10 1.11
CA GLU A 136 20.32 -7.76 0.25
C GLU A 136 19.81 -7.88 -1.20
N PHE A 137 19.74 -6.76 -1.90
CA PHE A 137 19.07 -6.66 -3.21
C PHE A 137 19.72 -7.49 -4.33
N GLU A 138 21.05 -7.61 -4.34
CA GLU A 138 21.77 -8.48 -5.30
C GLU A 138 21.41 -9.96 -5.14
N ARG A 139 21.35 -10.43 -3.88
CA ARG A 139 20.98 -11.82 -3.58
C ARG A 139 19.51 -12.08 -3.89
N ARG A 140 18.64 -11.12 -3.61
CA ARG A 140 17.22 -11.15 -4.02
C ARG A 140 17.11 -11.32 -5.53
N ASP A 141 17.81 -10.52 -6.33
CA ASP A 141 17.68 -10.56 -7.78
C ASP A 141 18.18 -11.89 -8.37
N GLN A 142 19.23 -12.48 -7.79
CA GLN A 142 19.66 -13.83 -8.10
C GLN A 142 18.57 -14.88 -7.79
N MET A 143 17.86 -14.75 -6.67
CA MET A 143 16.77 -15.66 -6.31
C MET A 143 15.55 -15.48 -7.20
N LEU A 144 15.22 -14.24 -7.61
CA LEU A 144 14.17 -13.97 -8.59
C LEU A 144 14.51 -14.55 -9.97
N ALA A 145 15.77 -14.43 -10.40
CA ALA A 145 16.24 -15.05 -11.64
C ALA A 145 16.10 -16.58 -11.59
N LYS A 146 16.54 -17.22 -10.51
CA LYS A 146 16.34 -18.67 -10.28
C LYS A 146 14.86 -19.04 -10.29
N ALA A 147 14.00 -18.25 -9.63
CA ALA A 147 12.56 -18.51 -9.63
C ALA A 147 11.97 -18.46 -11.04
N ARG A 148 12.43 -17.52 -11.89
CA ARG A 148 12.00 -17.38 -13.28
C ARG A 148 12.48 -18.54 -14.16
N GLU A 149 13.72 -18.98 -13.99
CA GLU A 149 14.27 -20.16 -14.69
C GLU A 149 13.47 -21.42 -14.32
N GLU A 150 13.22 -21.62 -13.03
CA GLU A 150 12.45 -22.76 -12.52
C GLU A 150 10.97 -22.69 -12.92
N ALA A 151 10.39 -21.50 -13.14
CA ALA A 151 9.01 -21.36 -13.62
C ALA A 151 8.83 -21.83 -15.06
N GLY A 152 9.84 -21.62 -15.92
CA GLY A 152 9.82 -21.82 -17.39
C GLY A 152 8.44 -21.56 -18.00
N ASP A 153 7.82 -22.54 -18.68
CA ASP A 153 6.57 -22.28 -19.44
C ASP A 153 5.26 -22.34 -18.64
N ASP A 154 5.28 -22.52 -17.31
CA ASP A 154 4.05 -22.55 -16.52
C ASP A 154 3.52 -21.13 -16.30
N ALA A 155 2.45 -20.77 -17.02
CA ALA A 155 1.84 -19.44 -16.97
C ALA A 155 1.51 -18.97 -15.54
N GLY A 156 1.07 -19.88 -14.66
CA GLY A 156 0.73 -19.51 -13.28
C GLY A 156 1.97 -19.18 -12.44
N LEU A 157 3.09 -19.87 -12.68
CA LEU A 157 4.36 -19.60 -12.01
C LEU A 157 5.04 -18.35 -12.58
N ILE A 158 4.97 -18.12 -13.89
CA ILE A 158 5.45 -16.87 -14.51
C ILE A 158 4.73 -15.68 -13.88
N GLU A 159 3.40 -15.73 -13.79
CA GLU A 159 2.62 -14.65 -13.16
C GLU A 159 3.02 -14.42 -11.69
N ALA A 160 3.19 -15.48 -10.92
CA ALA A 160 3.63 -15.38 -9.53
C ALA A 160 5.03 -14.74 -9.41
N THR A 161 5.98 -15.13 -10.27
CA THR A 161 7.33 -14.55 -10.25
C THR A 161 7.34 -13.07 -10.61
N ALA A 162 6.59 -12.68 -11.65
CA ALA A 162 6.54 -11.30 -12.11
C ALA A 162 5.78 -10.39 -11.12
N THR A 163 4.70 -10.86 -10.51
CA THR A 163 3.98 -10.08 -9.48
C THR A 163 4.83 -9.83 -8.24
N VAL A 164 5.54 -10.85 -7.74
CA VAL A 164 6.45 -10.70 -6.58
C VAL A 164 7.63 -9.79 -6.92
N ALA A 165 8.23 -9.93 -8.10
CA ALA A 165 9.32 -9.06 -8.55
C ALA A 165 8.86 -7.60 -8.69
N ALA A 166 7.68 -7.36 -9.27
CA ALA A 166 7.13 -6.02 -9.42
C ALA A 166 6.81 -5.34 -8.07
N ASP A 167 6.29 -6.09 -7.10
CA ASP A 167 6.05 -5.59 -5.74
C ASP A 167 7.37 -5.09 -5.10
N MET A 168 8.44 -5.90 -5.18
CA MET A 168 9.76 -5.53 -4.67
C MET A 168 10.38 -4.33 -5.40
N LEU A 169 10.18 -4.21 -6.72
CA LEU A 169 10.64 -3.06 -7.51
C LEU A 169 9.90 -1.78 -7.10
N LEU A 170 8.59 -1.88 -6.82
CA LEU A 170 7.80 -0.74 -6.36
C LEU A 170 8.20 -0.29 -4.95
N ASP A 171 8.55 -1.22 -4.07
CA ASP A 171 9.04 -0.90 -2.73
C ASP A 171 10.42 -0.21 -2.76
N GLN A 172 11.23 -0.46 -3.79
CA GLN A 172 12.48 0.27 -4.04
C GLN A 172 12.30 1.62 -4.76
N GLY A 173 11.07 2.01 -5.09
CA GLY A 173 10.82 3.24 -5.85
C GLY A 173 11.26 3.15 -7.31
N GLN A 174 11.26 1.94 -7.90
CA GLN A 174 11.56 1.71 -9.33
C GLN A 174 10.30 1.36 -10.13
N PRO A 175 9.32 2.28 -10.27
CA PRO A 175 8.04 1.98 -10.89
C PRO A 175 8.13 1.67 -12.39
N ALA A 176 9.10 2.24 -13.11
CA ALA A 176 9.29 1.99 -14.54
C ALA A 176 9.64 0.52 -14.82
N GLN A 177 10.61 -0.04 -14.08
CA GLN A 177 10.99 -1.45 -14.22
C GLN A 177 9.85 -2.38 -13.79
N ALA A 178 9.08 -2.00 -12.76
CA ALA A 178 7.91 -2.76 -12.36
C ALA A 178 6.86 -2.85 -13.48
N LEU A 179 6.64 -1.77 -14.24
CA LEU A 179 5.74 -1.81 -15.40
C LEU A 179 6.23 -2.76 -16.49
N ASP A 180 7.53 -2.78 -16.78
CA ASP A 180 8.10 -3.67 -17.79
C ASP A 180 7.91 -5.14 -17.41
N VAL A 181 8.08 -5.47 -16.12
CA VAL A 181 7.86 -6.82 -15.58
C VAL A 181 6.37 -7.21 -15.62
N LEU A 182 5.47 -6.24 -15.41
CA LEU A 182 4.02 -6.47 -15.40
C LEU A 182 3.38 -6.41 -16.80
N ALA A 183 4.05 -5.84 -17.81
CA ALA A 183 3.52 -5.67 -19.16
C ALA A 183 2.99 -6.96 -19.81
N PRO A 184 3.70 -8.11 -19.73
CA PRO A 184 3.19 -9.37 -20.29
C PRO A 184 1.94 -9.92 -19.58
N LEU A 185 1.65 -9.44 -18.37
CA LEU A 185 0.54 -9.93 -17.55
C LEU A 185 -0.76 -9.13 -17.71
N GLN A 186 -0.76 -8.07 -18.53
CA GLN A 186 -1.92 -7.17 -18.66
C GLN A 186 -3.11 -7.81 -19.41
N ASP A 187 -2.84 -8.77 -20.28
CA ASP A 187 -3.86 -9.41 -21.14
C ASP A 187 -4.56 -10.62 -20.49
N GLY A 188 -4.09 -11.07 -19.33
CA GLY A 188 -4.75 -12.14 -18.58
C GLY A 188 -5.98 -11.57 -17.84
N GLY A 189 -7.13 -12.22 -17.95
CA GLY A 189 -8.43 -11.65 -17.52
C GLY A 189 -8.64 -11.42 -16.00
N ALA A 190 -9.60 -12.15 -15.41
CA ALA A 190 -10.15 -11.85 -14.08
C ALA A 190 -9.21 -12.16 -12.89
N ARG A 191 -8.12 -12.93 -13.08
CA ARG A 191 -7.18 -13.33 -12.03
C ARG A 191 -6.19 -12.22 -11.63
N HIS A 192 -6.16 -11.11 -12.37
CA HIS A 192 -5.11 -10.09 -12.31
C HIS A 192 -5.44 -8.92 -11.38
N LEU A 193 -6.23 -9.13 -10.33
CA LEU A 193 -6.65 -8.04 -9.45
C LEU A 193 -5.47 -7.40 -8.70
N HIS A 194 -4.57 -8.23 -8.17
CA HIS A 194 -3.35 -7.77 -7.52
C HIS A 194 -2.41 -7.09 -8.53
N THR A 195 -2.25 -7.69 -9.71
CA THR A 195 -1.50 -7.10 -10.84
C THR A 195 -2.02 -5.72 -11.21
N MET A 196 -3.35 -5.52 -11.29
CA MET A 196 -3.97 -4.21 -11.54
C MET A 196 -3.67 -3.21 -10.42
N ARG A 197 -3.61 -3.65 -9.15
CA ARG A 197 -3.22 -2.77 -8.03
C ARG A 197 -1.75 -2.38 -8.11
N LEU A 198 -0.86 -3.31 -8.47
CA LEU A 198 0.56 -3.02 -8.67
C LEU A 198 0.77 -2.06 -9.85
N LEU A 199 0.07 -2.28 -10.98
CA LEU A 199 0.06 -1.36 -12.11
C LEU A 199 -0.43 0.02 -11.68
N LEU A 200 -1.54 0.11 -10.94
CA LEU A 200 -2.06 1.39 -10.44
C LEU A 200 -1.03 2.11 -9.57
N ARG A 201 -0.35 1.38 -8.67
CA ARG A 201 0.71 1.93 -7.81
C ARG A 201 1.89 2.44 -8.65
N ALA A 202 2.32 1.68 -9.66
CA ALA A 202 3.40 2.04 -10.58
C ALA A 202 3.06 3.28 -11.43
N GLU A 203 1.90 3.28 -12.09
CA GLU A 203 1.43 4.38 -12.94
C GLU A 203 1.18 5.66 -12.13
N LYS A 204 0.68 5.52 -10.89
CA LYS A 204 0.53 6.65 -9.96
C LYS A 204 1.89 7.26 -9.60
N ALA A 205 2.91 6.42 -9.37
CA ALA A 205 4.26 6.89 -9.05
C ALA A 205 4.94 7.59 -10.24
N LEU A 206 4.64 7.18 -11.48
CA LEU A 206 5.12 7.83 -12.70
C LEU A 206 4.30 9.06 -13.12
N GLY A 207 3.11 9.26 -12.53
CA GLY A 207 2.23 10.36 -12.87
C GLY A 207 1.44 10.20 -14.17
N HIS A 208 1.33 8.98 -14.71
CA HIS A 208 0.56 8.69 -15.93
C HIS A 208 -0.95 8.68 -15.68
N GLN A 209 -1.54 9.88 -15.63
CA GLN A 209 -2.92 10.11 -15.19
C GLN A 209 -3.98 9.34 -15.99
N GLU A 210 -3.78 9.16 -17.29
CA GLU A 210 -4.74 8.44 -18.13
C GLU A 210 -4.86 6.97 -17.74
N ARG A 211 -3.72 6.29 -17.51
CA ARG A 211 -3.70 4.90 -17.06
C ARG A 211 -4.24 4.76 -15.64
N VAL A 212 -3.89 5.68 -14.74
CA VAL A 212 -4.42 5.72 -13.38
C VAL A 212 -5.95 5.77 -13.38
N PHE A 213 -6.55 6.62 -14.22
CA PHE A 213 -8.00 6.74 -14.33
C PHE A 213 -8.67 5.43 -14.77
N VAL A 214 -8.13 4.79 -15.83
CA VAL A 214 -8.67 3.53 -16.36
C VAL A 214 -8.55 2.40 -15.35
N LEU A 215 -7.39 2.26 -14.70
CA LEU A 215 -7.13 1.23 -13.70
C LEU A 215 -8.00 1.42 -12.45
N ALA A 216 -8.12 2.65 -11.94
CA ALA A 216 -8.96 2.96 -10.78
C ALA A 216 -10.44 2.62 -11.06
N ARG A 217 -10.98 3.05 -12.20
CA ARG A 217 -12.35 2.73 -12.63
C ARG A 217 -12.57 1.22 -12.82
N GLY A 218 -11.57 0.51 -13.35
CA GLY A 218 -11.58 -0.94 -13.51
C GLY A 218 -11.63 -1.69 -12.17
N LEU A 219 -10.85 -1.24 -11.19
CA LEU A 219 -10.82 -1.82 -9.83
C LEU A 219 -12.13 -1.57 -9.07
N VAL A 220 -12.74 -0.39 -9.19
CA VAL A 220 -14.05 -0.09 -8.59
C VAL A 220 -15.13 -1.03 -9.15
N ARG A 221 -15.16 -1.23 -10.47
CA ARG A 221 -16.15 -2.11 -11.12
C ARG A 221 -16.10 -3.54 -10.59
N ARG A 222 -14.94 -3.98 -10.09
CA ARG A 222 -14.70 -5.33 -9.55
C ARG A 222 -14.74 -5.37 -8.00
N ASN A 223 -15.15 -4.29 -7.33
CA ASN A 223 -15.14 -4.16 -5.86
C ASN A 223 -13.77 -4.48 -5.22
N ALA A 224 -12.70 -4.06 -5.90
CA ALA A 224 -11.33 -4.44 -5.58
C ALA A 224 -10.49 -3.33 -4.92
N MET A 225 -11.12 -2.22 -4.59
CA MET A 225 -10.49 -1.07 -3.97
C MET A 225 -11.55 -0.36 -3.13
N ASP A 226 -11.11 0.32 -2.08
CA ASP A 226 -12.01 1.14 -1.29
C ASP A 226 -12.64 2.23 -2.17
N LYS A 227 -13.94 2.47 -1.98
CA LYS A 227 -14.69 3.41 -2.82
C LYS A 227 -14.19 4.84 -2.66
N ALA A 228 -13.85 5.26 -1.44
CA ALA A 228 -13.41 6.63 -1.18
C ALA A 228 -12.00 6.88 -1.73
N GLU A 229 -11.08 5.91 -1.57
CA GLU A 229 -9.75 6.00 -2.19
C GLU A 229 -9.85 6.05 -3.73
N ALA A 230 -10.70 5.21 -4.30
CA ALA A 230 -10.89 5.18 -5.73
C ALA A 230 -11.50 6.48 -6.28
N GLU A 231 -12.48 7.05 -5.60
CA GLU A 231 -13.08 8.35 -5.96
C GLU A 231 -12.03 9.47 -5.96
N GLN A 232 -11.11 9.50 -4.99
CA GLN A 232 -10.02 10.48 -4.96
C GLN A 232 -9.06 10.33 -6.15
N LEU A 233 -8.71 9.09 -6.51
CA LEU A 233 -7.85 8.81 -7.66
C LEU A 233 -8.56 9.17 -8.98
N ILE A 234 -9.83 8.80 -9.11
CA ILE A 234 -10.65 9.13 -10.27
C ILE A 234 -10.80 10.65 -10.42
N ASP A 235 -11.07 11.37 -9.31
CA ASP A 235 -11.22 12.83 -9.31
C ASP A 235 -9.94 13.54 -9.74
N SER A 236 -8.80 13.19 -9.12
CA SER A 236 -7.51 13.80 -9.44
C SER A 236 -7.03 13.47 -10.86
N ALA A 237 -7.07 12.19 -11.25
CA ALA A 237 -6.62 11.74 -12.57
C ALA A 237 -7.55 12.19 -13.70
N GLY A 238 -8.88 12.16 -13.46
CA GLY A 238 -9.88 12.64 -14.40
C GLY A 238 -9.76 14.15 -14.65
N ALA A 239 -9.52 14.93 -13.59
CA ALA A 239 -9.27 16.37 -13.73
C ALA A 239 -7.98 16.65 -14.52
N ALA A 240 -6.91 15.89 -14.27
CA ALA A 240 -5.67 16.04 -15.01
C ALA A 240 -5.84 15.66 -16.50
N ARG A 241 -6.58 14.59 -16.81
CA ARG A 241 -6.92 14.19 -18.18
C ARG A 241 -7.74 15.25 -18.91
N LEU A 242 -8.69 15.89 -18.24
CA LEU A 242 -9.43 17.02 -18.80
C LEU A 242 -8.51 18.21 -19.09
N ARG A 243 -7.60 18.55 -18.15
CA ARG A 243 -6.65 19.65 -18.36
C ARG A 243 -5.70 19.39 -19.52
N ALA A 244 -5.19 18.17 -19.66
CA ALA A 244 -4.37 17.78 -20.81
C ALA A 244 -5.18 17.90 -22.12
N GLY A 245 -6.42 17.39 -22.14
CA GLY A 245 -7.30 17.52 -23.29
C GLY A 245 -7.71 18.96 -23.64
N MET A 246 -7.59 19.93 -22.72
CA MET A 246 -7.78 21.34 -23.07
C MET A 246 -6.65 21.87 -23.94
N ALA A 247 -5.41 21.43 -23.70
CA ALA A 247 -4.26 21.82 -24.52
C ALA A 247 -4.36 21.26 -25.95
N ASP A 248 -4.86 20.02 -26.07
CA ASP A 248 -5.00 19.32 -27.36
C ASP A 248 -6.40 19.52 -28.01
N GLU A 249 -7.25 20.40 -27.48
CA GLU A 249 -8.66 20.64 -27.89
C GLU A 249 -9.60 19.41 -27.84
N GLN A 250 -9.12 18.25 -27.37
CA GLN A 250 -9.87 16.99 -27.27
C GLN A 250 -10.69 16.85 -25.97
N TRP A 251 -10.74 17.88 -25.13
CA TRP A 251 -11.44 17.85 -23.83
C TRP A 251 -12.91 17.47 -23.93
N ARG A 252 -13.61 17.80 -25.04
CA ARG A 252 -15.01 17.42 -25.25
C ARG A 252 -15.21 15.90 -25.35
N GLY A 253 -14.24 15.18 -25.91
CA GLY A 253 -14.25 13.72 -25.96
C GLY A 253 -14.09 13.13 -24.57
N VAL A 254 -13.11 13.64 -23.81
CA VAL A 254 -12.87 13.25 -22.41
C VAL A 254 -14.09 13.52 -21.53
N TRP A 255 -14.73 14.69 -21.67
CA TRP A 255 -15.93 15.04 -20.90
C TRP A 255 -17.11 14.11 -21.17
N LYS A 256 -17.30 13.68 -22.41
CA LYS A 256 -18.36 12.73 -22.81
C LYS A 256 -18.14 11.33 -22.23
N ASP A 257 -16.88 10.90 -22.09
CA ASP A 257 -16.50 9.59 -21.54
C ASP A 257 -16.74 9.48 -20.01
N LEU A 258 -16.72 10.61 -19.30
CA LEU A 258 -17.02 10.67 -17.86
C LEU A 258 -18.49 10.35 -17.58
N LYS A 259 -18.73 9.53 -16.56
CA LYS A 259 -20.08 9.24 -16.05
C LYS A 259 -20.66 10.44 -15.32
N THR A 260 -21.99 10.49 -15.19
CA THR A 260 -22.70 11.57 -14.47
C THR A 260 -22.20 11.71 -13.03
N GLU A 261 -21.97 10.61 -12.31
CA GLU A 261 -21.43 10.63 -10.95
C GLU A 261 -19.99 11.17 -10.89
N GLU A 262 -19.16 10.82 -11.88
CA GLU A 262 -17.76 11.25 -11.97
C GLU A 262 -17.66 12.75 -12.28
N ARG A 263 -18.59 13.30 -13.07
CA ARG A 263 -18.66 14.74 -13.39
C ARG A 263 -18.99 15.63 -12.17
N LEU A 264 -19.57 15.06 -11.13
CA LEU A 264 -19.91 15.76 -9.89
C LEU A 264 -18.73 15.82 -8.91
N LEU A 265 -17.64 15.09 -9.18
CA LEU A 265 -16.44 15.11 -8.34
C LEU A 265 -15.75 16.49 -8.40
N PRO A 266 -15.21 17.00 -7.28
CA PRO A 266 -14.80 18.41 -7.20
C PRO A 266 -13.70 18.83 -8.17
N ASN A 267 -12.63 18.07 -8.32
CA ASN A 267 -11.53 18.46 -9.22
C ASN A 267 -11.94 18.30 -10.69
N ILE A 268 -12.73 17.27 -11.01
CA ILE A 268 -13.29 17.08 -12.36
C ILE A 268 -14.25 18.22 -12.71
N ALA A 269 -15.16 18.59 -11.82
CA ALA A 269 -16.09 19.69 -12.03
C ALA A 269 -15.38 21.03 -12.23
N LEU A 270 -14.30 21.28 -11.46
CA LEU A 270 -13.44 22.47 -11.66
C LEU A 270 -12.76 22.47 -13.04
N ALA A 271 -12.16 21.35 -13.43
CA ALA A 271 -11.49 21.23 -14.72
C ALA A 271 -12.48 21.34 -15.89
N GLY A 272 -13.65 20.72 -15.76
CA GLY A 272 -14.74 20.81 -16.73
C GLY A 272 -15.26 22.23 -16.87
N ALA A 273 -15.59 22.89 -15.75
CA ALA A 273 -16.04 24.28 -15.78
C ALA A 273 -15.03 25.22 -16.43
N ALA A 274 -13.73 25.07 -16.10
CA ALA A 274 -12.66 25.83 -16.76
C ALA A 274 -12.60 25.58 -18.28
N ALA A 275 -12.81 24.34 -18.72
CA ALA A 275 -12.83 24.01 -20.15
C ALA A 275 -14.02 24.64 -20.89
N PHE A 276 -15.22 24.62 -20.28
CA PHE A 276 -16.40 25.29 -20.85
C PHE A 276 -16.29 26.81 -20.80
N GLU A 277 -15.67 27.40 -19.77
CA GLU A 277 -15.39 28.84 -19.72
C GLU A 277 -14.40 29.26 -20.81
N ALA A 278 -13.34 28.48 -21.03
CA ALA A 278 -12.39 28.74 -22.11
C ALA A 278 -13.03 28.64 -23.52
N ALA A 279 -14.10 27.85 -23.66
CA ALA A 279 -14.87 27.73 -24.89
C ALA A 279 -15.98 28.78 -25.07
N GLY A 280 -16.15 29.72 -24.12
CA GLY A 280 -17.22 30.73 -24.13
C GLY A 280 -18.60 30.21 -23.71
N GLU A 281 -18.70 28.94 -23.28
CA GLU A 281 -19.93 28.29 -22.84
C GLU A 281 -20.18 28.51 -21.33
N HIS A 282 -20.15 29.76 -20.89
CA HIS A 282 -20.16 30.10 -19.46
C HIS A 282 -21.42 29.65 -18.69
N ASN A 283 -22.56 29.55 -19.39
CA ASN A 283 -23.80 29.07 -18.80
C ASN A 283 -23.73 27.59 -18.39
N GLU A 284 -23.02 26.76 -19.17
CA GLU A 284 -22.81 25.35 -18.86
C GLU A 284 -21.78 25.20 -17.74
N ALA A 285 -20.70 25.99 -17.75
CA ALA A 285 -19.74 26.02 -16.65
C ALA A 285 -20.42 26.32 -15.30
N ALA A 286 -21.32 27.31 -15.26
CA ALA A 286 -22.10 27.63 -14.07
C ALA A 286 -22.96 26.43 -13.61
N ARG A 287 -23.64 25.75 -14.54
CA ARG A 287 -24.47 24.57 -14.23
C ARG A 287 -23.65 23.41 -13.66
N ILE A 288 -22.48 23.15 -14.21
CA ILE A 288 -21.57 22.10 -13.74
C ILE A 288 -21.16 22.38 -12.29
N LEU A 289 -20.71 23.60 -12.01
CA LEU A 289 -20.32 24.00 -10.65
C LEU A 289 -21.51 23.95 -9.67
N GLU A 290 -22.68 24.44 -10.07
CA GLU A 290 -23.91 24.37 -9.26
C GLU A 290 -24.27 22.92 -8.88
N SER A 291 -24.16 21.99 -9.84
CA SER A 291 -24.46 20.58 -9.62
C SER A 291 -23.45 19.92 -8.66
N ALA A 292 -22.15 20.23 -8.79
CA ALA A 292 -21.11 19.68 -7.93
C ALA A 292 -21.21 20.24 -6.49
N ILE A 293 -21.46 21.54 -6.34
CA ILE A 293 -21.65 22.21 -5.03
C ILE A 293 -22.86 21.63 -4.28
N ALA A 294 -23.94 21.30 -4.99
CA ALA A 294 -25.14 20.72 -4.40
C ALA A 294 -24.89 19.32 -3.80
N VAL A 295 -23.98 18.53 -4.38
CA VAL A 295 -23.59 17.21 -3.86
C VAL A 295 -22.66 17.35 -2.67
N LYS A 296 -21.54 18.07 -2.87
CA LYS A 296 -20.53 18.28 -1.84
C LYS A 296 -20.02 19.70 -1.91
N PHE A 297 -20.41 20.47 -0.90
CA PHE A 297 -19.90 21.83 -0.75
C PHE A 297 -18.38 21.82 -0.58
N ASN A 298 -17.69 22.53 -1.46
CA ASN A 298 -16.25 22.72 -1.43
C ASN A 298 -15.94 24.21 -1.67
N PRO A 299 -15.18 24.89 -0.78
CA PRO A 299 -14.86 26.30 -0.93
C PRO A 299 -14.15 26.62 -2.25
N VAL A 300 -13.38 25.69 -2.80
CA VAL A 300 -12.69 25.86 -4.10
C VAL A 300 -13.68 25.92 -5.26
N LEU A 301 -14.73 25.10 -5.23
CA LEU A 301 -15.81 25.14 -6.23
C LEU A 301 -16.58 26.46 -6.16
N VAL A 302 -16.86 26.94 -4.95
CA VAL A 302 -17.57 28.20 -4.74
C VAL A 302 -16.71 29.39 -5.20
N ALA A 303 -15.40 29.38 -4.93
CA ALA A 303 -14.48 30.39 -5.42
C ALA A 303 -14.39 30.39 -6.96
N ALA A 304 -14.44 29.22 -7.60
CA ALA A 304 -14.54 29.12 -9.05
C ALA A 304 -15.88 29.64 -9.58
N TYR A 305 -16.98 29.34 -8.91
CA TYR A 305 -18.31 29.82 -9.28
C TYR A 305 -18.43 31.35 -9.21
N ALA A 306 -17.74 31.98 -8.25
CA ALA A 306 -17.70 33.42 -8.10
C ALA A 306 -16.87 34.15 -9.18
N ARG A 307 -15.96 33.45 -9.85
CA ARG A 307 -15.27 33.97 -11.03
C ARG A 307 -16.22 33.85 -12.21
N CYS A 308 -16.82 34.96 -12.60
CA CYS A 308 -17.72 35.01 -13.74
C CYS A 308 -17.69 36.40 -14.39
N GLU A 309 -18.15 36.46 -15.63
CA GLU A 309 -18.41 37.72 -16.32
C GLU A 309 -19.60 38.45 -15.70
N ALA A 310 -19.67 39.77 -15.90
CA ALA A 310 -20.70 40.63 -15.33
C ALA A 310 -22.12 40.19 -15.70
N ASP A 311 -22.33 39.70 -16.92
CA ASP A 311 -23.64 39.28 -17.45
C ASP A 311 -24.27 38.12 -16.68
N GLN A 312 -23.46 37.27 -16.05
CA GLN A 312 -23.94 36.11 -15.29
C GLN A 312 -24.14 36.39 -13.80
N VAL A 313 -23.66 37.52 -13.31
CA VAL A 313 -23.69 37.85 -11.87
C VAL A 313 -25.10 37.77 -11.30
N PRO A 314 -26.16 38.35 -11.91
CA PRO A 314 -27.49 38.33 -11.29
C PRO A 314 -28.01 36.91 -11.02
N ARG A 315 -27.82 36.00 -11.99
CA ARG A 315 -28.22 34.59 -11.86
C ARG A 315 -27.38 33.87 -10.82
N ARG A 316 -26.05 34.02 -10.88
CA ARG A 316 -25.13 33.33 -9.95
C ARG A 316 -25.30 33.82 -8.52
N LEU A 317 -25.50 35.13 -8.33
CA LEU A 317 -25.76 35.75 -7.03
C LEU A 317 -27.03 35.20 -6.39
N ALA A 318 -28.16 35.20 -7.11
CA ALA A 318 -29.43 34.69 -6.59
C ALA A 318 -29.30 33.23 -6.11
N LYS A 319 -28.56 32.40 -6.85
CA LYS A 319 -28.30 31.01 -6.46
C LYS A 319 -27.38 30.91 -5.25
N ALA A 320 -26.29 31.68 -5.23
CA ALA A 320 -25.36 31.71 -4.12
C ALA A 320 -26.04 32.19 -2.82
N GLU A 321 -26.96 33.14 -2.87
CA GLU A 321 -27.72 33.56 -1.68
C GLU A 321 -28.55 32.42 -1.07
N THR A 322 -29.11 31.52 -1.90
CA THR A 322 -29.80 30.33 -1.38
C THR A 322 -28.85 29.39 -0.62
N TRP A 323 -27.59 29.26 -1.07
CA TRP A 323 -26.58 28.47 -0.36
C TRP A 323 -26.15 29.14 0.94
N LEU A 324 -26.08 30.48 0.97
CA LEU A 324 -25.75 31.22 2.19
C LEU A 324 -26.83 31.07 3.27
N GLN A 325 -28.11 30.97 2.91
CA GLN A 325 -29.20 30.72 3.87
C GLN A 325 -28.99 29.40 4.62
N GLN A 326 -28.48 28.38 3.94
CA GLN A 326 -28.15 27.08 4.55
C GLN A 326 -26.86 27.15 5.39
N ARG A 327 -25.95 28.08 5.07
CA ARG A 327 -24.61 28.21 5.66
C ARG A 327 -24.25 29.66 6.00
N PRO A 328 -24.94 30.30 6.97
CA PRO A 328 -24.81 31.74 7.20
C PRO A 328 -23.47 32.17 7.81
N ALA A 329 -22.69 31.24 8.35
CA ALA A 329 -21.43 31.53 9.05
C ALA A 329 -20.17 31.23 8.21
N ASP A 330 -20.32 30.66 7.02
CA ASP A 330 -19.16 30.23 6.22
C ASP A 330 -18.47 31.41 5.54
N ALA A 331 -17.20 31.66 5.91
CA ALA A 331 -16.41 32.79 5.42
C ALA A 331 -16.07 32.65 3.93
N GLY A 332 -15.83 31.43 3.44
CA GLY A 332 -15.55 31.19 2.02
C GLY A 332 -16.74 31.58 1.14
N MET A 333 -17.95 31.22 1.56
CA MET A 333 -19.19 31.58 0.90
C MET A 333 -19.44 33.10 0.87
N LEU A 334 -19.21 33.77 2.00
CA LEU A 334 -19.33 35.24 2.09
C LEU A 334 -18.33 35.97 1.19
N THR A 335 -17.10 35.47 1.11
CA THR A 335 -16.06 36.02 0.23
C THR A 335 -16.43 35.85 -1.25
N ALA A 336 -16.99 34.69 -1.62
CA ALA A 336 -17.47 34.42 -2.96
C ALA A 336 -18.67 35.31 -3.36
N LEU A 337 -19.62 35.54 -2.46
CA LEU A 337 -20.71 36.51 -2.67
C LEU A 337 -20.20 37.93 -2.81
N GLY A 338 -19.24 38.34 -1.96
CA GLY A 338 -18.57 39.62 -2.08
C GLY A 338 -17.90 39.80 -3.45
N LEU A 339 -17.19 38.78 -3.94
CA LEU A 339 -16.57 38.78 -5.27
C LEU A 339 -17.62 38.86 -6.40
N LEU A 340 -18.73 38.12 -6.31
CA LEU A 340 -19.85 38.24 -7.26
C LEU A 340 -20.44 39.66 -7.26
N CYS A 341 -20.69 40.25 -6.09
CA CYS A 341 -21.16 41.63 -5.98
C CYS A 341 -20.15 42.62 -6.58
N LEU A 342 -18.84 42.41 -6.41
CA LEU A 342 -17.82 43.26 -7.04
C LEU A 342 -17.84 43.15 -8.56
N ASN A 343 -18.00 41.94 -9.10
CA ASN A 343 -18.11 41.71 -10.55
C ASN A 343 -19.37 42.35 -11.13
N GLY A 344 -20.47 42.38 -10.36
CA GLY A 344 -21.73 43.04 -10.72
C GLY A 344 -21.82 44.51 -10.31
N GLN A 345 -20.75 45.12 -9.82
CA GLN A 345 -20.70 46.52 -9.36
C GLN A 345 -21.72 46.88 -8.25
N LEU A 346 -22.11 45.90 -7.43
CA LEU A 346 -23.00 46.05 -6.27
C LEU A 346 -22.21 46.41 -5.01
N TRP A 347 -21.61 47.59 -5.00
CA TRP A 347 -20.60 48.01 -4.01
C TRP A 347 -21.05 47.87 -2.54
N GLY A 348 -22.24 48.36 -2.19
CA GLY A 348 -22.72 48.33 -0.81
C GLY A 348 -23.03 46.91 -0.29
N GLN A 349 -23.46 46.00 -1.18
CA GLN A 349 -23.66 44.59 -0.81
C GLN A 349 -22.31 43.87 -0.69
N ALA A 350 -21.38 44.15 -1.61
CA ALA A 350 -20.02 43.63 -1.56
C ALA A 350 -19.34 43.98 -0.22
N GLU A 351 -19.40 45.25 0.19
CA GLU A 351 -18.84 45.72 1.45
C GLU A 351 -19.39 44.93 2.64
N ARG A 352 -20.72 44.78 2.73
CA ARG A 352 -21.40 44.04 3.82
C ARG A 352 -20.98 42.58 3.87
N TYR A 353 -20.97 41.88 2.74
CA TYR A 353 -20.59 40.47 2.70
C TYR A 353 -19.12 40.27 3.05
N LEU A 354 -18.23 41.12 2.53
CA LEU A 354 -16.79 41.02 2.78
C LEU A 354 -16.41 41.39 4.22
N GLN A 355 -16.98 42.45 4.79
CA GLN A 355 -16.78 42.80 6.21
C GLN A 355 -17.27 41.67 7.13
N ARG A 356 -18.42 41.08 6.81
CA ARG A 356 -18.93 39.91 7.53
C ARG A 356 -17.98 38.72 7.40
N SER A 357 -17.38 38.48 6.23
CA SER A 357 -16.38 37.42 6.04
C SER A 357 -15.13 37.66 6.90
N VAL A 358 -14.57 38.88 6.89
CA VAL A 358 -13.40 39.26 7.70
C VAL A 358 -13.65 39.05 9.19
N SER A 359 -14.84 39.40 9.69
CA SER A 359 -15.20 39.18 11.10
C SER A 359 -15.25 37.69 11.50
N ARG A 360 -15.31 36.77 10.52
CA ARG A 360 -15.30 35.32 10.75
C ARG A 360 -13.92 34.72 10.58
N ARG A 361 -13.20 35.11 9.53
CA ARG A 361 -11.87 34.63 9.23
C ARG A 361 -11.03 35.78 8.68
N ASN A 362 -9.87 35.99 9.28
CA ASN A 362 -8.86 36.87 8.72
C ASN A 362 -8.20 36.16 7.52
N ASP A 363 -8.62 36.51 6.32
CA ASP A 363 -8.13 35.94 5.06
C ASP A 363 -7.58 37.05 4.16
N ALA A 364 -6.40 36.81 3.60
CA ALA A 364 -5.70 37.78 2.77
C ALA A 364 -6.51 38.15 1.52
N GLN A 365 -7.19 37.16 0.91
CA GLN A 365 -8.03 37.38 -0.26
C GLN A 365 -9.19 38.34 0.05
N THR A 366 -9.92 38.12 1.16
CA THR A 366 -11.04 38.98 1.54
C THR A 366 -10.60 40.41 1.82
N HIS A 367 -9.43 40.60 2.43
CA HIS A 367 -8.84 41.92 2.64
C HIS A 367 -8.42 42.61 1.34
N ALA A 368 -7.81 41.88 0.40
CA ALA A 368 -7.49 42.43 -0.92
C ALA A 368 -8.75 42.85 -1.70
N LEU A 369 -9.85 42.09 -1.58
CA LEU A 369 -11.14 42.45 -2.19
C LEU A 369 -11.74 43.72 -1.57
N LEU A 370 -11.65 43.89 -0.24
CA LEU A 370 -12.05 45.13 0.44
C LEU A 370 -11.17 46.32 0.05
N GLY A 371 -9.84 46.11 -0.05
CA GLY A 371 -8.91 47.13 -0.53
C GLY A 371 -9.30 47.63 -1.92
N SER A 372 -9.46 46.69 -2.86
CA SER A 372 -9.90 46.99 -4.22
C SER A 372 -11.28 47.66 -4.28
N LEU A 373 -12.21 47.30 -3.39
CA LEU A 373 -13.52 47.94 -3.28
C LEU A 373 -13.38 49.41 -2.86
N TYR A 374 -12.61 49.68 -1.81
CA TYR A 374 -12.44 51.03 -1.28
C TYR A 374 -11.63 51.94 -2.21
N ASP A 375 -10.69 51.39 -2.99
CA ASP A 375 -10.02 52.13 -4.06
C ASP A 375 -11.04 52.63 -5.10
N ARG A 376 -11.98 51.77 -5.52
CA ARG A 376 -13.06 52.14 -6.46
C ARG A 376 -14.07 53.11 -5.86
N LEU A 377 -14.25 53.10 -4.54
CA LEU A 377 -15.10 54.04 -3.80
C LEU A 377 -14.38 55.35 -3.44
N ASN A 378 -13.14 55.55 -3.91
CA ASN A 378 -12.31 56.72 -3.63
C ASN A 378 -12.08 56.95 -2.11
N ARG A 379 -11.86 55.86 -1.36
CA ARG A 379 -11.53 55.85 0.08
C ARG A 379 -10.11 55.30 0.32
N PRO A 380 -9.06 56.05 -0.04
CA PRO A 380 -7.69 55.54 -0.06
C PRO A 380 -7.16 55.17 1.34
N GLY A 381 -7.62 55.83 2.41
CA GLY A 381 -7.21 55.51 3.78
C GLY A 381 -7.70 54.11 4.24
N GLU A 382 -8.96 53.78 3.94
CA GLU A 382 -9.54 52.46 4.24
C GLU A 382 -8.93 51.39 3.34
N ALA A 383 -8.70 51.71 2.07
CA ALA A 383 -8.05 50.81 1.12
C ALA A 383 -6.64 50.44 1.60
N ALA A 384 -5.80 51.43 1.92
CA ALA A 384 -4.44 51.21 2.40
C ALA A 384 -4.40 50.34 3.66
N LYS A 385 -5.34 50.53 4.59
CA LYS A 385 -5.48 49.67 5.78
C LYS A 385 -5.72 48.22 5.38
N HIS A 386 -6.65 47.96 4.47
CA HIS A 386 -6.96 46.59 4.05
C HIS A 386 -5.86 45.95 3.20
N TRP A 387 -5.13 46.72 2.40
CA TRP A 387 -3.94 46.23 1.71
C TRP A 387 -2.82 45.82 2.68
N ARG A 388 -2.60 46.61 3.76
CA ARG A 388 -1.68 46.25 4.85
C ARG A 388 -2.13 44.99 5.60
N LEU A 389 -3.42 44.85 5.87
CA LEU A 389 -3.95 43.64 6.51
C LEU A 389 -3.88 42.42 5.60
N ALA A 390 -4.08 42.57 4.29
CA ALA A 390 -3.94 41.48 3.32
C ALA A 390 -2.50 40.96 3.27
N THR A 391 -1.53 41.87 3.25
CA THR A 391 -0.10 41.52 3.27
C THR A 391 0.31 40.88 4.60
N ALA A 392 -0.11 41.45 5.74
CA ALA A 392 0.13 40.87 7.06
C ALA A 392 -0.55 39.49 7.27
N ALA A 393 -1.70 39.25 6.64
CA ALA A 393 -2.37 37.94 6.67
C ALA A 393 -1.67 36.90 5.78
N SER A 394 -0.99 37.34 4.71
CA SER A 394 -0.26 36.45 3.79
C SER A 394 1.19 36.20 4.22
N MET A 395 1.80 37.12 4.96
CA MET A 395 3.22 37.10 5.33
C MET A 395 3.37 37.41 6.82
N ALA A 396 4.10 36.55 7.54
CA ALA A 396 4.44 36.79 8.93
C ALA A 396 5.50 37.91 9.01
N LEU A 397 5.03 39.15 9.15
CA LEU A 397 5.91 40.28 9.41
C LEU A 397 6.43 40.20 10.86
N PRO A 398 7.71 40.52 11.11
CA PRO A 398 8.24 40.58 12.46
C PRO A 398 7.48 41.64 13.26
N ILE A 399 7.06 41.27 14.48
CA ILE A 399 6.42 42.21 15.41
C ILE A 399 7.53 43.14 15.91
N LEU A 400 7.54 44.38 15.44
CA LEU A 400 8.45 45.39 15.94
C LEU A 400 8.08 45.72 17.39
N ALA A 401 9.08 45.89 18.26
CA ALA A 401 8.88 46.18 19.68
C ALA A 401 8.12 47.49 19.94
N ALA A 402 8.14 48.40 18.97
CA ALA A 402 7.31 49.60 18.95
C ALA A 402 6.71 49.76 17.55
N ASP A 403 5.39 49.83 17.48
CA ASP A 403 4.64 50.17 16.26
C ASP A 403 4.48 51.70 16.19
N ALA A 404 5.62 52.40 16.20
CA ALA A 404 5.70 53.85 16.12
C ALA A 404 6.27 54.25 14.77
N ALA A 405 5.67 55.27 14.14
CA ALA A 405 6.30 55.93 13.02
C ALA A 405 7.65 56.45 13.48
N LEU A 406 8.74 55.86 12.97
CA LEU A 406 10.06 56.40 13.21
C LEU A 406 10.08 57.83 12.67
N PRO A 407 10.64 58.81 13.41
CA PRO A 407 10.86 60.12 12.85
C PRO A 407 11.67 59.96 11.55
N ALA A 408 11.43 60.83 10.58
CA ALA A 408 12.27 60.89 9.38
C ALA A 408 13.73 60.88 9.84
N ALA A 409 14.52 59.93 9.32
CA ALA A 409 15.92 59.86 9.66
C ALA A 409 16.55 61.22 9.36
N ASP A 410 17.24 61.80 10.33
CA ASP A 410 17.96 63.05 10.12
C ASP A 410 19.12 62.76 9.16
N THR A 411 18.93 63.07 7.88
CA THR A 411 19.93 62.86 6.84
C THR A 411 20.97 63.97 6.81
N GLN A 412 20.88 65.01 7.65
CA GLN A 412 21.85 66.11 7.65
C GLN A 412 23.24 65.66 8.11
N ALA A 413 23.33 64.58 8.89
CA ALA A 413 24.60 64.01 9.34
C ALA A 413 25.10 62.87 8.43
N ASP A 414 24.42 62.58 7.32
CA ASP A 414 24.90 61.60 6.34
C ASP A 414 26.05 62.22 5.54
N PRO A 415 27.29 61.68 5.60
CA PRO A 415 28.44 62.20 4.84
C PRO A 415 28.25 62.12 3.32
N LEU A 416 27.20 61.43 2.86
CA LEU A 416 26.78 61.37 1.45
C LEU A 416 25.49 62.16 1.19
N HIS A 417 25.04 62.98 2.14
CA HIS A 417 23.86 63.83 1.95
C HIS A 417 24.13 64.84 0.84
N VAL A 418 23.36 64.72 -0.23
CA VAL A 418 23.33 65.69 -1.31
C VAL A 418 22.12 66.57 -1.06
N ASP A 419 22.34 67.86 -0.80
CA ASP A 419 21.27 68.83 -0.61
C ASP A 419 20.42 68.91 -1.88
N ALA A 420 19.18 69.42 -1.78
CA ALA A 420 18.24 69.53 -2.90
C ALA A 420 18.76 70.35 -4.11
N GLU A 421 19.88 71.07 -3.93
CA GLU A 421 20.60 71.82 -4.97
C GLU A 421 21.82 71.07 -5.56
N GLY A 422 22.06 69.81 -5.18
CA GLY A 422 23.12 68.98 -5.74
C GLY A 422 24.51 69.17 -5.13
N ALA A 423 24.62 69.85 -3.98
CA ALA A 423 25.88 70.05 -3.27
C ALA A 423 25.95 69.14 -2.04
N PHE A 424 27.13 68.55 -1.80
CA PHE A 424 27.40 67.83 -0.54
C PHE A 424 27.35 68.83 0.61
N ALA A 425 26.65 68.48 1.68
CA ALA A 425 26.69 69.24 2.92
C ALA A 425 28.13 69.20 3.46
N ASP A 426 28.70 70.39 3.63
CA ASP A 426 30.14 70.69 3.75
C ASP A 426 30.88 70.57 2.41
N GLY A 427 31.24 71.73 1.84
CA GLY A 427 31.91 71.91 0.54
C GLY A 427 33.33 71.34 0.43
N GLU A 428 33.62 70.22 1.08
CA GLU A 428 34.74 69.36 0.78
C GLU A 428 34.26 68.24 -0.13
N GLU A 429 34.40 68.43 -1.44
CA GLU A 429 34.52 67.29 -2.35
C GLU A 429 35.55 66.32 -1.74
N PRO A 430 35.24 65.03 -1.54
CA PRO A 430 36.26 64.08 -1.12
C PRO A 430 37.30 64.07 -2.22
N ALA A 431 38.42 64.75 -1.97
CA ALA A 431 39.52 64.84 -2.89
C ALA A 431 39.94 63.42 -3.23
N TYR A 432 39.65 63.01 -4.47
CA TYR A 432 40.21 61.79 -5.03
C TYR A 432 41.70 62.03 -5.24
N VAL A 433 42.47 61.88 -4.16
CA VAL A 433 43.92 61.83 -4.24
C VAL A 433 44.25 60.48 -4.86
N ALA A 434 44.48 60.49 -6.17
CA ALA A 434 45.17 59.41 -6.84
C ALA A 434 46.61 59.36 -6.30
N ALA A 435 46.80 58.65 -5.19
CA ALA A 435 48.12 58.32 -4.69
C ALA A 435 48.79 57.36 -5.69
N ALA A 436 49.79 57.86 -6.42
CA ALA A 436 50.78 57.01 -7.08
C ALA A 436 51.47 56.12 -6.03
N PRO A 437 51.87 54.88 -6.37
CA PRO A 437 52.13 53.83 -5.41
C PRO A 437 53.39 54.14 -4.60
N GLN A 438 53.20 54.56 -3.35
CA GLN A 438 54.25 54.48 -2.35
C GLN A 438 54.13 53.14 -1.65
N ALA A 439 55.24 52.41 -1.60
CA ALA A 439 55.31 51.08 -1.02
C ALA A 439 55.06 51.15 0.49
N GLU A 440 53.83 50.85 0.91
CA GLU A 440 53.53 50.52 2.30
C GLU A 440 53.85 49.05 2.56
N ALA A 441 54.64 48.81 3.60
CA ALA A 441 54.91 47.49 4.13
C ALA A 441 53.60 46.80 4.53
N ALA A 442 53.53 45.48 4.31
CA ALA A 442 52.38 44.67 4.68
C ALA A 442 51.91 44.93 6.12
N PRO A 443 50.60 45.01 6.38
CA PRO A 443 50.09 45.19 7.74
C PRO A 443 50.51 44.00 8.62
N PRO A 444 50.89 44.22 9.90
CA PRO A 444 51.01 43.11 10.83
C PRO A 444 49.65 42.44 10.96
N ALA A 445 49.64 41.10 10.87
CA ALA A 445 48.46 40.29 11.08
C ALA A 445 47.76 40.74 12.37
N ALA A 446 46.43 40.93 12.29
CA ALA A 446 45.61 41.26 13.44
C ALA A 446 45.92 40.28 14.58
N ALA A 447 46.51 40.80 15.65
CA ALA A 447 46.77 40.06 16.86
C ALA A 447 45.44 39.64 17.48
N ALA A 448 45.36 38.37 17.82
CA ALA A 448 44.24 37.73 18.47
C ALA A 448 43.83 38.49 19.74
N ALA A 449 42.53 38.78 19.86
CA ALA A 449 41.95 39.13 21.14
C ALA A 449 42.00 37.88 22.05
N ASP A 450 42.68 38.03 23.18
CA ASP A 450 42.78 37.06 24.27
C ASP A 450 41.39 36.67 24.79
N TYR A 451 40.92 35.48 24.40
CA TYR A 451 40.07 34.68 25.27
C TYR A 451 40.98 33.72 26.04
N VAL A 452 41.03 33.91 27.36
CA VAL A 452 41.80 33.12 28.31
C VAL A 452 41.44 31.64 28.16
N LEU A 453 42.40 30.84 27.69
CA LEU A 453 42.40 29.40 27.77
C LEU A 453 43.02 28.99 29.11
N ASP A 454 42.23 28.33 29.94
CA ASP A 454 42.66 27.67 31.16
C ASP A 454 43.72 26.57 30.85
N PRO A 455 44.91 26.58 31.46
CA PRO A 455 46.04 25.77 31.03
C PRO A 455 46.06 24.44 31.77
N ASP A 456 45.21 23.49 31.39
CA ASP A 456 45.41 22.08 31.77
C ASP A 456 45.01 21.08 30.66
N ALA A 457 44.89 21.55 29.42
CA ALA A 457 44.55 20.67 28.30
C ALA A 457 45.75 20.39 27.39
N ARG A 458 46.57 19.40 27.79
CA ARG A 458 47.04 18.24 26.99
C ARG A 458 48.39 17.72 27.48
N VAL A 459 48.42 16.50 28.01
CA VAL A 459 49.14 15.33 27.46
C VAL A 459 48.75 14.07 28.27
N ALA A 460 48.78 12.94 27.58
CA ALA A 460 48.53 11.56 27.99
C ALA A 460 47.02 11.20 28.03
N GLY A 461 46.53 10.19 27.32
CA GLY A 461 47.16 8.93 26.98
C GLY A 461 46.59 7.85 27.89
N ARG A 462 45.51 7.21 27.41
CA ARG A 462 44.89 5.96 27.90
C ARG A 462 44.24 5.95 29.29
N ASP A 463 43.12 5.23 29.30
CA ASP A 463 42.34 4.65 30.40
C ASP A 463 41.25 5.52 31.07
N ALA A 464 40.00 5.02 30.92
CA ALA A 464 38.73 5.31 31.62
C ALA A 464 37.59 5.92 30.74
N PRO A 465 36.32 5.52 30.99
CA PRO A 465 35.28 5.29 29.96
C PRO A 465 34.41 6.53 29.68
N PRO A 466 33.75 6.63 28.51
CA PRO A 466 32.97 7.81 28.17
C PRO A 466 31.63 7.85 28.90
N GLU A 467 31.39 8.94 29.65
CA GLU A 467 30.08 9.33 30.13
C GLU A 467 29.22 9.91 28.99
N ALA A 468 27.96 9.49 28.96
CA ALA A 468 27.03 9.65 27.86
C ALA A 468 26.41 11.06 27.77
N GLN A 469 26.42 11.64 26.58
CA GLN A 469 25.56 12.77 26.23
C GLN A 469 24.13 12.27 26.00
N ALA A 470 23.17 13.02 26.57
CA ALA A 470 21.74 12.72 26.52
C ALA A 470 21.21 12.68 25.08
N ALA A 471 20.75 11.50 24.67
CA ALA A 471 20.08 11.26 23.40
C ALA A 471 18.59 11.58 23.49
N VAL A 472 18.06 12.19 22.43
CA VAL A 472 16.63 12.29 22.12
C VAL A 472 16.04 10.88 22.03
N PRO A 473 14.97 10.54 22.78
CA PRO A 473 14.45 9.17 22.76
C PRO A 473 13.70 8.89 21.45
N LEU A 474 14.25 7.95 20.68
CA LEU A 474 13.55 7.22 19.63
C LEU A 474 12.40 6.42 20.24
N ARG A 475 11.22 6.51 19.63
CA ARG A 475 10.06 5.66 19.95
C ARG A 475 10.39 4.20 19.63
N SER A 476 10.78 3.41 20.63
CA SER A 476 10.53 1.95 20.71
C SER A 476 11.32 1.32 21.88
N ALA A 477 10.74 1.34 23.08
CA ALA A 477 10.99 0.38 24.14
C ALA A 477 9.96 0.65 25.24
N ILE A 478 8.82 -0.04 25.19
CA ILE A 478 7.90 -0.14 26.33
C ILE A 478 8.21 -1.51 26.92
N ASP A 479 8.90 -1.53 28.06
CA ASP A 479 8.96 -2.68 28.95
C ASP A 479 7.56 -2.89 29.55
N ILE A 480 7.03 -4.10 29.39
CA ILE A 480 5.65 -4.47 29.73
C ILE A 480 5.56 -5.03 31.17
N GLU A 481 6.63 -4.98 31.96
CA GLU A 481 6.67 -5.68 33.27
C GLU A 481 6.42 -4.81 34.51
N GLU A 482 6.12 -3.52 34.38
CA GLU A 482 5.95 -2.62 35.55
C GLU A 482 4.53 -2.03 35.71
N TYR A 483 3.50 -2.65 35.11
CA TYR A 483 2.10 -2.20 35.22
C TYR A 483 1.18 -3.16 36.00
N PHE A 484 1.75 -4.07 36.79
CA PHE A 484 0.98 -5.06 37.57
C PHE A 484 1.30 -5.01 39.06
N ASP A 485 1.09 -3.88 39.72
CA ASP A 485 0.81 -3.91 41.16
C ASP A 485 0.18 -2.58 41.63
N SER A 486 -1.16 -2.54 41.70
CA SER A 486 -1.96 -1.68 42.60
C SER A 486 -3.43 -1.61 42.17
N ALA A 487 -4.22 -2.64 42.49
CA ALA A 487 -5.64 -2.47 42.76
C ALA A 487 -6.13 -3.59 43.70
N PRO A 488 -6.79 -3.27 44.83
CA PRO A 488 -7.18 -4.26 45.84
C PRO A 488 -8.41 -5.06 45.38
N ILE A 489 -8.37 -6.37 45.65
CA ILE A 489 -9.47 -7.31 45.42
C ILE A 489 -10.51 -7.17 46.56
N PRO A 490 -11.80 -6.91 46.28
CA PRO A 490 -12.87 -7.13 47.25
C PRO A 490 -13.29 -8.62 47.28
N PRO A 491 -13.52 -9.22 48.47
CA PRO A 491 -13.87 -10.63 48.58
C PRO A 491 -15.38 -10.92 48.46
N ALA A 492 -15.66 -12.08 47.87
CA ALA A 492 -16.78 -13.02 48.10
C ALA A 492 -18.19 -12.75 47.53
N ALA A 493 -18.63 -13.66 46.65
CA ALA A 493 -19.89 -14.44 46.71
C ALA A 493 -19.97 -15.36 45.45
N ILE A 494 -19.43 -16.59 45.48
CA ILE A 494 -20.17 -17.86 45.60
C ILE A 494 -21.58 -17.85 44.96
N GLU A 495 -21.77 -18.55 43.84
CA GLU A 495 -22.67 -19.73 43.69
C GLU A 495 -22.92 -20.14 42.21
N ALA A 496 -22.47 -21.35 41.87
CA ALA A 496 -23.11 -22.39 41.02
C ALA A 496 -23.38 -22.20 39.48
N PRO A 497 -23.52 -23.31 38.72
CA PRO A 497 -22.97 -23.44 37.35
C PRO A 497 -24.00 -23.76 36.23
N VAL A 498 -23.43 -24.04 35.04
CA VAL A 498 -23.91 -24.89 33.92
C VAL A 498 -24.45 -24.16 32.67
N SER A 499 -23.83 -24.42 31.52
CA SER A 499 -24.54 -24.80 30.27
C SER A 499 -23.59 -25.39 29.24
N SER A 500 -23.83 -26.66 28.91
CA SER A 500 -23.18 -27.46 27.87
C SER A 500 -23.76 -27.16 26.49
N PHE A 501 -22.94 -26.76 25.52
CA PHE A 501 -23.36 -26.69 24.11
C PHE A 501 -23.14 -28.04 23.41
N LYS A 502 -24.24 -28.58 22.89
CA LYS A 502 -24.36 -29.86 22.21
C LYS A 502 -24.20 -29.65 20.70
N SER A 503 -23.33 -30.42 20.07
CA SER A 503 -23.13 -30.49 18.62
C SER A 503 -24.08 -31.52 18.00
N ASP A 504 -25.05 -31.08 17.20
CA ASP A 504 -25.90 -31.99 16.42
C ASP A 504 -25.24 -32.34 15.08
N ALA A 505 -24.90 -33.63 14.97
CA ALA A 505 -24.48 -34.28 13.74
C ALA A 505 -25.71 -34.81 13.00
N GLY A 506 -25.87 -34.42 11.73
CA GLY A 506 -26.88 -34.98 10.85
C GLY A 506 -26.42 -36.29 10.19
N LYS A 507 -27.35 -37.26 10.06
CA LYS A 507 -27.56 -38.13 8.87
C LYS A 507 -28.80 -39.05 9.04
N PRO A 508 -29.28 -39.75 7.99
CA PRO A 508 -30.64 -39.58 7.45
C PRO A 508 -31.51 -40.86 7.43
N ALA A 509 -32.81 -40.74 7.14
CA ALA A 509 -33.68 -41.77 6.55
C ALA A 509 -35.00 -41.08 6.11
N ASP A 510 -35.37 -41.06 4.84
CA ASP A 510 -35.94 -42.10 3.97
C ASP A 510 -37.48 -42.11 3.98
N LYS A 511 -38.05 -42.25 2.77
CA LYS A 511 -39.47 -42.12 2.40
C LYS A 511 -40.34 -43.27 2.94
N PRO A 512 -41.67 -43.10 2.91
CA PRO A 512 -42.49 -43.87 1.95
C PRO A 512 -43.51 -42.95 1.22
N GLY A 513 -43.75 -43.10 -0.10
CA GLY A 513 -44.79 -43.97 -0.69
C GLY A 513 -46.15 -43.24 -0.69
N GLU A 514 -47.01 -43.16 -1.71
CA GLU A 514 -47.18 -43.92 -2.96
C GLU A 514 -48.42 -43.31 -3.68
N LYS A 515 -48.44 -43.34 -5.02
CA LYS A 515 -49.56 -43.23 -6.00
C LYS A 515 -48.92 -42.87 -7.34
N SER A 516 -48.92 -43.66 -8.41
CA SER A 516 -49.50 -44.95 -8.76
C SER A 516 -48.62 -45.63 -9.82
#